data_AF-M7WLG5-F1
#
_entry.id   AF-M7WLG5-F1
#
_cell.length_a   1.000
_cell.length_b   1.000
_cell.length_c   1.000
_cell.angle_alpha   90.00
_cell.angle_beta   90.00
_cell.angle_gamma   90.00
#
_symmetry.space_group_name_H-M   'P 1'
#
loop_
_entity.id
_entity.type
_entity.pdbx_description
1 polymer ?
#
loop_
_entity_poly.entity_id
_entity_poly.type
_entity_poly.pdbx_seq_one_letter_code
_entity_poly.pdbx_strand_id
1 'polypeptide(L)'
;MGTNATGRCLVCYAETKNRCSKCAGAGVDLFFCSPEHQKLAWQGHRLFCGPSAYQVVFPGLSDEELTAVFENLYKPQSKPDGGLFRPANIFSLDGQITPELLEGFIREELIKTAPRHQESSPQYLLMRLRTIYPLESLSLPAQLLSQFSKVMDRFVARGMISDAMLSHPWSHCELLHRLFTVMTLTEHDRKLPTPKDVPAFTFSGPTLNSYRALRWFIEDEFEKAFAAQAFEIVESHFYGLNALDKVLAKQSQVQQV
;
A
#
# COMPACT_ATOMS: atom_id res chain seq x y z
N MET A 1 15.92 -26.84 6.47
CA MET A 1 15.72 -27.66 5.26
C MET A 1 14.92 -26.82 4.28
N GLY A 2 15.56 -26.34 3.21
CA GLY A 2 14.93 -25.45 2.24
C GLY A 2 14.07 -26.26 1.28
N THR A 3 12.75 -26.22 1.48
CA THR A 3 11.83 -26.55 0.40
C THR A 3 12.08 -25.54 -0.73
N ASN A 4 12.26 -26.03 -1.95
CA ASN A 4 12.33 -25.19 -3.15
C ASN A 4 10.93 -24.62 -3.43
N ALA A 5 10.47 -23.71 -2.57
CA ALA A 5 9.17 -23.08 -2.69
C ALA A 5 9.10 -22.39 -4.06
N THR A 6 8.15 -22.82 -4.88
CA THR A 6 7.74 -22.11 -6.09
C THR A 6 6.65 -21.11 -5.72
N GLY A 7 6.66 -19.96 -6.35
CA GLY A 7 5.66 -18.92 -6.15
C GLY A 7 5.51 -18.02 -7.37
N ARG A 8 4.69 -16.99 -7.24
CA ARG A 8 4.28 -16.11 -8.34
C ARG A 8 4.94 -14.74 -8.22
N CYS A 9 5.60 -14.29 -9.27
CA CYS A 9 6.24 -12.97 -9.28
C CYS A 9 5.26 -11.85 -8.92
N LEU A 10 5.66 -10.93 -8.03
CA LEU A 10 4.85 -9.78 -7.63
C LEU A 10 4.53 -8.81 -8.79
N VAL A 11 5.35 -8.78 -9.83
CA VAL A 11 5.21 -7.84 -10.96
C VAL A 11 4.48 -8.44 -12.16
N CYS A 12 4.63 -9.74 -12.43
CA CYS A 12 4.06 -10.33 -13.66
C CYS A 12 3.31 -11.65 -13.46
N TYR A 13 3.22 -12.14 -12.23
CA TYR A 13 2.60 -13.43 -11.90
C TYR A 13 3.24 -14.68 -12.53
N ALA A 14 4.37 -14.54 -13.22
CA ALA A 14 5.12 -15.70 -13.71
C ALA A 14 5.59 -16.57 -12.54
N GLU A 15 5.52 -17.89 -12.71
CA GLU A 15 6.05 -18.84 -11.73
C GLU A 15 7.57 -18.68 -11.63
N THR A 16 8.09 -18.73 -10.41
CA THR A 16 9.52 -18.64 -10.14
C THR A 16 9.89 -19.28 -8.81
N LYS A 17 11.18 -19.56 -8.65
CA LYS A 17 11.80 -19.99 -7.38
C LYS A 17 12.63 -18.87 -6.74
N ASN A 18 12.74 -17.73 -7.43
CA ASN A 18 13.52 -16.60 -6.99
C ASN A 18 12.70 -15.78 -5.98
N ARG A 19 13.09 -15.87 -4.71
CA ARG A 19 12.47 -15.12 -3.62
C ARG A 19 13.43 -14.11 -3.00
N CYS A 20 12.88 -13.04 -2.43
CA CYS A 20 13.64 -12.05 -1.68
C CYS A 20 14.19 -12.69 -0.39
N SER A 21 15.51 -12.86 -0.31
CA SER A 21 16.17 -13.53 0.82
C SER A 21 15.88 -12.88 2.17
N LYS A 22 15.77 -11.54 2.20
CA LYS A 22 15.42 -10.79 3.42
C LYS A 22 14.01 -11.09 3.90
N CYS A 23 13.04 -11.18 2.99
CA CYS A 23 11.65 -11.44 3.33
C CYS A 23 11.44 -12.90 3.75
N ALA A 24 12.14 -13.83 3.07
CA ALA A 24 12.16 -15.23 3.47
C ALA A 24 12.65 -15.41 4.91
N GLY A 25 13.67 -14.64 5.32
CA GLY A 25 14.16 -14.60 6.71
C GLY A 25 13.16 -14.04 7.72
N ALA A 26 12.16 -13.28 7.27
CA ALA A 26 11.07 -12.74 8.09
C ALA A 26 9.81 -13.61 8.08
N GLY A 27 9.82 -14.77 7.39
CA GLY A 27 8.69 -15.70 7.35
C GLY A 27 7.69 -15.47 6.23
N VAL A 28 8.01 -14.63 5.23
CA VAL A 28 7.17 -14.45 4.03
C VAL A 28 7.97 -14.64 2.74
N ASP A 29 7.44 -15.47 1.85
CA ASP A 29 8.07 -15.74 0.56
C ASP A 29 7.54 -14.77 -0.51
N LEU A 30 8.25 -13.68 -0.74
CA LEU A 30 7.95 -12.72 -1.81
C LEU A 30 8.83 -12.98 -3.02
N PHE A 31 8.19 -13.20 -4.19
CA PHE A 31 8.85 -13.71 -5.38
C PHE A 31 9.05 -12.66 -6.48
N PHE A 32 10.19 -12.75 -7.16
CA PHE A 32 10.53 -11.93 -8.35
C PHE A 32 11.15 -12.82 -9.41
N CYS A 33 10.57 -12.91 -10.62
CA CYS A 33 11.10 -13.81 -11.64
C CYS A 33 12.48 -13.39 -12.16
N SER A 34 12.86 -12.12 -12.02
CA SER A 34 14.18 -11.61 -12.40
C SER A 34 14.64 -10.43 -11.53
N PRO A 35 15.94 -10.11 -11.50
CA PRO A 35 16.46 -8.92 -10.83
C PRO A 35 15.86 -7.61 -11.35
N GLU A 36 15.45 -7.55 -12.62
CA GLU A 36 14.83 -6.38 -13.25
C GLU A 36 13.47 -6.10 -12.62
N HIS A 37 12.62 -7.13 -12.44
CA HIS A 37 11.35 -6.97 -11.73
C HIS A 37 11.53 -6.58 -10.28
N GLN A 38 12.56 -7.12 -9.61
CA GLN A 38 12.90 -6.67 -8.25
C GLN A 38 13.31 -5.20 -8.22
N LYS A 39 14.16 -4.74 -9.16
CA LYS A 39 14.58 -3.34 -9.27
C LYS A 39 13.40 -2.40 -9.50
N LEU A 40 12.46 -2.76 -10.36
CA LEU A 40 11.26 -1.98 -10.63
C LEU A 40 10.42 -1.78 -9.37
N ALA A 41 10.20 -2.86 -8.59
CA ALA A 41 9.44 -2.79 -7.35
C ALA A 41 10.25 -2.25 -6.15
N TRP A 42 11.58 -2.13 -6.26
CA TRP A 42 12.47 -1.93 -5.11
C TRP A 42 12.17 -0.67 -4.31
N GLN A 43 11.79 0.43 -4.99
CA GLN A 43 11.52 1.71 -4.34
C GLN A 43 10.45 1.62 -3.25
N GLY A 44 9.38 0.86 -3.52
CA GLY A 44 8.36 0.53 -2.53
C GLY A 44 8.76 -0.67 -1.69
N HIS A 45 9.13 -1.79 -2.32
CA HIS A 45 9.42 -3.04 -1.60
C HIS A 45 10.39 -2.85 -0.42
N ARG A 46 11.42 -2.01 -0.56
CA ARG A 46 12.39 -1.73 0.51
C ARG A 46 11.77 -1.15 1.80
N LEU A 47 10.60 -0.50 1.73
CA LEU A 47 9.91 0.09 2.88
C LEU A 47 9.32 -0.97 3.82
N PHE A 48 9.03 -2.16 3.28
CA PHE A 48 8.49 -3.30 4.01
C PHE A 48 9.35 -4.56 3.79
N CYS A 49 10.62 -4.41 3.44
CA CYS A 49 11.51 -5.55 3.18
C CYS A 49 12.17 -6.03 4.48
N GLY A 50 12.45 -7.33 4.58
CA GLY A 50 13.14 -7.88 5.74
C GLY A 50 12.20 -8.01 6.95
N PRO A 51 12.63 -7.63 8.16
CA PRO A 51 11.81 -7.79 9.37
C PRO A 51 10.42 -7.16 9.31
N SER A 52 10.23 -6.14 8.46
CA SER A 52 8.94 -5.47 8.26
C SER A 52 8.04 -6.12 7.19
N ALA A 53 8.48 -7.25 6.60
CA ALA A 53 7.73 -7.92 5.54
C ALA A 53 6.60 -8.78 6.08
N TYR A 54 6.79 -9.39 7.24
CA TYR A 54 5.80 -10.18 7.94
C TYR A 54 6.06 -10.07 9.45
N GLN A 55 5.21 -9.39 10.23
CA GLN A 55 3.97 -8.68 9.87
C GLN A 55 4.26 -7.38 9.10
N VAL A 56 3.32 -6.84 8.32
CA VAL A 56 3.56 -5.59 7.56
C VAL A 56 3.65 -4.42 8.54
N VAL A 57 4.87 -3.99 8.84
CA VAL A 57 5.18 -2.93 9.81
C VAL A 57 5.50 -1.64 9.08
N PHE A 58 4.67 -0.62 9.25
CA PHE A 58 4.93 0.73 8.78
C PHE A 58 6.20 1.30 9.42
N PRO A 59 7.07 1.94 8.61
CA PRO A 59 8.18 2.71 9.16
C PRO A 59 7.65 3.89 9.98
N GLY A 60 8.48 4.37 10.91
CA GLY A 60 8.23 5.62 11.63
C GLY A 60 8.04 6.80 10.67
N LEU A 61 7.51 7.91 11.18
CA LEU A 61 7.32 9.12 10.38
C LEU A 61 8.67 9.79 10.11
N SER A 62 8.91 10.22 8.87
CA SER A 62 10.04 11.09 8.56
C SER A 62 9.80 12.53 9.04
N ASP A 63 10.85 13.36 9.10
CA ASP A 63 10.74 14.78 9.49
C ASP A 63 9.77 15.57 8.60
N GLU A 64 9.74 15.28 7.29
CA GLU A 64 8.77 15.87 6.36
C GLU A 64 7.34 15.39 6.66
N GLU A 65 7.14 14.09 6.97
CA GLU A 65 5.82 13.54 7.31
C GLU A 65 5.32 14.14 8.63
N LEU A 66 6.18 14.28 9.63
CA LEU A 66 5.85 14.91 10.91
C LEU A 66 5.43 16.36 10.73
N THR A 67 6.18 17.12 9.94
CA THR A 67 5.85 18.52 9.63
C THR A 67 4.47 18.60 8.98
N ALA A 68 4.23 17.78 7.95
CA ALA A 68 2.95 17.72 7.27
C ALA A 68 1.80 17.28 8.19
N VAL A 69 2.05 16.33 9.10
CA VAL A 69 1.09 15.90 10.12
C VAL A 69 0.70 17.08 11.00
N PHE A 70 1.66 17.76 11.64
CA PHE A 70 1.35 18.86 12.56
C PHE A 70 0.67 20.04 11.87
N GLU A 71 1.06 20.36 10.63
CA GLU A 71 0.42 21.41 9.85
C GLU A 71 -1.04 21.10 9.51
N ASN A 72 -1.45 19.82 9.45
CA ASN A 72 -2.78 19.42 9.01
C ASN A 72 -3.64 18.79 10.11
N LEU A 73 -3.06 18.42 11.25
CA LEU A 73 -3.72 17.68 12.34
C LEU A 73 -4.98 18.37 12.85
N TYR A 74 -4.96 19.71 12.91
CA TYR A 74 -6.07 20.51 13.43
C TYR A 74 -6.89 21.20 12.33
N LYS A 75 -6.51 21.06 11.06
CA LYS A 75 -7.26 21.63 9.94
C LYS A 75 -8.52 20.81 9.68
N PRO A 76 -9.69 21.45 9.46
CA PRO A 76 -10.87 20.74 9.01
C PRO A 76 -10.61 20.05 7.66
N GLN A 77 -11.00 18.79 7.56
CA GLN A 77 -10.94 17.98 6.34
C GLN A 77 -12.33 17.56 5.92
N SER A 78 -12.56 17.56 4.62
CA SER A 78 -13.81 17.09 4.04
C SER A 78 -13.90 15.57 4.14
N LYS A 79 -15.03 15.09 4.65
CA LYS A 79 -15.44 13.70 4.58
C LYS A 79 -16.07 13.40 3.22
N PRO A 80 -16.12 12.11 2.81
CA PRO A 80 -16.87 11.70 1.62
C PRO A 80 -18.36 12.05 1.66
N ASP A 81 -18.96 12.12 2.86
CA ASP A 81 -20.37 12.48 3.08
C ASP A 81 -20.62 14.00 3.08
N GLY A 82 -19.60 14.82 2.81
CA GLY A 82 -19.69 16.28 2.83
C GLY A 82 -19.53 16.91 4.22
N GLY A 83 -19.42 16.11 5.29
CA GLY A 83 -19.11 16.59 6.62
C GLY A 83 -17.66 17.09 6.76
N LEU A 84 -17.38 17.84 7.82
CA LEU A 84 -16.02 18.18 8.21
C LEU A 84 -15.56 17.31 9.39
N PHE A 85 -14.29 16.91 9.40
CA PHE A 85 -13.65 16.34 10.58
C PHE A 85 -12.27 16.96 10.79
N ARG A 86 -11.82 16.99 12.05
CA ARG A 86 -10.42 17.32 12.35
C ARG A 86 -9.67 16.02 12.61
N PRO A 87 -8.53 15.77 11.95
CA PRO A 87 -7.73 14.59 12.20
C PRO A 87 -7.42 14.36 13.68
N ALA A 88 -7.12 15.42 14.44
CA ALA A 88 -6.92 15.36 15.89
C ALA A 88 -8.07 14.66 16.65
N ASN A 89 -9.31 14.79 16.17
CA ASN A 89 -10.48 14.20 16.82
C ASN A 89 -10.53 12.68 16.65
N ILE A 90 -9.86 12.11 15.63
CA ILE A 90 -9.73 10.64 15.48
C ILE A 90 -8.92 10.07 16.64
N PHE A 91 -7.98 10.85 17.17
CA PHE A 91 -7.06 10.43 18.22
C PHE A 91 -7.54 10.82 19.62
N SER A 92 -8.54 11.68 19.70
CA SER A 92 -9.20 12.00 20.97
C SER A 92 -10.11 10.84 21.36
N LEU A 93 -9.57 9.84 22.05
CA LEU A 93 -10.35 8.83 22.76
C LEU A 93 -11.20 9.56 23.81
N ASP A 94 -12.45 9.87 23.47
CA ASP A 94 -13.45 10.50 24.34
C ASP A 94 -13.01 11.79 25.04
N GLY A 95 -12.15 12.61 24.42
CA GLY A 95 -11.66 13.86 25.01
C GLY A 95 -10.48 13.71 25.98
N GLN A 96 -9.91 12.51 26.12
CA GLN A 96 -8.84 12.24 27.10
C GLN A 96 -7.44 12.66 26.63
N ILE A 97 -7.24 12.86 25.31
CA ILE A 97 -5.93 13.22 24.77
C ILE A 97 -5.92 14.71 24.42
N THR A 98 -5.12 15.49 25.16
CA THR A 98 -4.89 16.91 24.83
C THR A 98 -4.01 17.03 23.58
N PRO A 99 -4.08 18.16 22.85
CA PRO A 99 -3.16 18.47 21.76
C PRO A 99 -1.69 18.20 22.11
N GLU A 100 -1.23 18.67 23.26
CA GLU A 100 0.16 18.55 23.70
C GLU A 100 0.55 17.09 23.95
N LEU A 101 -0.37 16.29 24.52
CA LEU A 101 -0.15 14.86 24.75
C LEU A 101 -0.09 14.09 23.43
N LEU A 102 -0.96 14.43 22.48
CA LEU A 102 -0.94 13.84 21.14
C LEU A 102 0.35 14.17 20.39
N GLU A 103 0.80 15.41 20.44
CA GLU A 103 2.07 15.82 19.81
C GLU A 103 3.27 15.16 20.48
N GLY A 104 3.28 15.05 21.81
CA GLY A 104 4.29 14.31 22.56
C GLY A 104 4.33 12.84 22.13
N PHE A 105 3.17 12.18 22.06
CA PHE A 105 3.05 10.79 21.60
C PHE A 105 3.58 10.61 20.18
N ILE A 106 3.19 11.48 19.25
CA ILE A 106 3.68 11.44 17.85
C ILE A 106 5.21 11.60 17.82
N ARG A 107 5.78 12.49 18.63
CA ARG A 107 7.22 12.77 18.63
C ARG A 107 8.05 11.68 19.32
N GLU A 108 7.52 11.06 20.36
CA GLU A 108 8.28 10.09 21.16
C GLU A 108 8.12 8.67 20.63
N GLU A 109 6.89 8.26 20.33
CA GLU A 109 6.57 6.87 20.00
C GLU A 109 6.68 6.57 18.50
N LEU A 110 6.42 7.56 17.63
CA LEU A 110 6.37 7.34 16.18
C LEU A 110 7.65 7.75 15.43
N ILE A 111 8.58 8.42 16.11
CA ILE A 111 9.88 8.83 15.56
C ILE A 111 10.99 7.82 15.91
N LYS A 112 11.02 7.35 17.17
CA LYS A 112 12.29 6.85 17.74
C LYS A 112 12.67 5.41 17.42
N THR A 113 11.79 4.57 16.91
CA THR A 113 12.17 3.24 16.39
C THR A 113 10.99 2.70 15.61
N ALA A 114 11.23 1.95 14.53
CA ALA A 114 10.18 1.13 13.91
C ALA A 114 9.42 0.43 15.05
N PRO A 115 8.09 0.62 15.18
CA PRO A 115 7.37 0.15 16.34
C PRO A 115 7.73 -1.30 16.59
N ARG A 116 7.99 -1.63 17.86
CA ARG A 116 8.29 -3.01 18.26
C ARG A 116 7.24 -3.89 17.58
N HIS A 117 7.65 -5.02 16.99
CA HIS A 117 6.83 -5.97 16.21
C HIS A 117 5.63 -6.57 16.99
N GLN A 118 5.16 -5.94 18.06
CA GLN A 118 4.26 -6.50 19.05
C GLN A 118 3.10 -5.56 19.41
N GLU A 119 3.09 -4.28 18.99
CA GLU A 119 2.00 -3.35 19.30
C GLU A 119 1.23 -2.90 18.06
N SER A 120 -0.06 -3.26 18.00
CA SER A 120 -0.96 -2.91 16.89
C SER A 120 -1.37 -1.44 16.90
N SER A 121 -1.56 -0.83 18.07
CA SER A 121 -2.08 0.53 18.19
C SER A 121 -1.15 1.60 17.58
N PRO A 122 0.19 1.59 17.82
CA PRO A 122 1.09 2.54 17.16
C PRO A 122 1.15 2.36 15.64
N GLN A 123 1.04 1.12 15.16
CA GLN A 123 1.02 0.81 13.72
C GLN A 123 -0.25 1.33 13.04
N TYR A 124 -1.40 1.12 13.66
CA TYR A 124 -2.65 1.70 13.21
C TYR A 124 -2.58 3.23 13.21
N LEU A 125 -1.99 3.83 14.25
CA LEU A 125 -1.83 5.27 14.32
C LEU A 125 -0.93 5.82 13.21
N LEU A 126 0.22 5.19 12.94
CA LEU A 126 1.11 5.56 11.82
C LEU A 126 0.37 5.54 10.49
N MET A 127 -0.42 4.49 10.24
CA MET A 127 -1.26 4.39 9.05
C MET A 127 -2.26 5.56 8.99
N ARG A 128 -2.99 5.81 10.08
CA ARG A 128 -3.99 6.91 10.12
C ARG A 128 -3.38 8.29 9.96
N LEU A 129 -2.22 8.56 10.55
CA LEU A 129 -1.53 9.84 10.40
C LEU A 129 -1.04 10.09 8.96
N ARG A 130 -0.83 9.02 8.19
CA ARG A 130 -0.48 9.15 6.77
C ARG A 130 -1.67 9.43 5.87
N THR A 131 -2.92 9.33 6.36
CA THR A 131 -4.10 9.66 5.54
C THR A 131 -4.44 11.15 5.53
N ILE A 132 -3.83 11.95 6.42
CA ILE A 132 -4.34 13.28 6.82
C ILE A 132 -3.63 14.48 6.15
N TYR A 133 -2.78 14.29 5.14
CA TYR A 133 -2.09 15.42 4.49
C TYR A 133 -2.03 15.28 2.95
N PRO A 134 -1.87 16.41 2.22
CA PRO A 134 -1.72 16.42 0.77
C PRO A 134 -0.39 15.78 0.35
N LEU A 135 -0.43 15.01 -0.73
CA LEU A 135 0.66 14.13 -1.16
C LEU A 135 1.72 14.84 -2.00
N GLU A 136 1.31 15.86 -2.73
CA GLU A 136 2.02 16.38 -3.90
C GLU A 136 3.35 17.05 -3.54
N SER A 137 3.51 17.49 -2.28
CA SER A 137 4.72 18.17 -1.80
C SER A 137 5.76 17.25 -1.15
N LEU A 138 5.47 15.96 -0.97
CA LEU A 138 6.33 15.06 -0.19
C LEU A 138 7.27 14.22 -1.04
N SER A 139 8.27 13.61 -0.42
CA SER A 139 9.13 12.63 -1.09
C SER A 139 8.33 11.42 -1.61
N LEU A 140 8.89 10.70 -2.59
CA LEU A 140 8.25 9.50 -3.15
C LEU A 140 7.93 8.43 -2.08
N PRO A 141 8.83 8.07 -1.14
CA PRO A 141 8.49 7.17 -0.05
C PRO A 141 7.27 7.62 0.76
N ALA A 142 7.20 8.90 1.14
CA ALA A 142 6.08 9.43 1.92
C ALA A 142 4.77 9.44 1.11
N GLN A 143 4.85 9.75 -0.19
CA GLN A 143 3.70 9.62 -1.11
C GLN A 143 3.18 8.18 -1.18
N LEU A 144 4.08 7.20 -1.38
CA LEU A 144 3.73 5.78 -1.43
C LEU A 144 3.10 5.31 -0.11
N LEU A 145 3.70 5.64 1.03
CA LEU A 145 3.17 5.25 2.34
C LEU A 145 1.81 5.88 2.62
N SER A 146 1.58 7.12 2.21
CA SER A 146 0.28 7.78 2.34
C SER A 146 -0.78 7.20 1.41
N GLN A 147 -0.46 6.91 0.14
CA GLN A 147 -1.36 6.20 -0.77
C GLN A 147 -1.74 4.82 -0.22
N PHE A 148 -0.74 4.07 0.23
CA PHE A 148 -0.94 2.76 0.82
C PHE A 148 -1.79 2.82 2.09
N SER A 149 -1.55 3.80 2.96
CA SER A 149 -2.34 4.00 4.17
C SER A 149 -3.81 4.31 3.87
N LYS A 150 -4.10 5.06 2.80
CA LYS A 150 -5.49 5.35 2.37
C LYS A 150 -6.20 4.10 1.86
N VAL A 151 -5.50 3.21 1.17
CA VAL A 151 -6.06 1.92 0.75
C VAL A 151 -6.28 1.03 1.97
N MET A 152 -5.28 0.90 2.84
CA MET A 152 -5.38 0.13 4.07
C MET A 152 -6.54 0.57 4.96
N ASP A 153 -6.73 1.88 5.14
CA ASP A 153 -7.85 2.43 5.90
C ASP A 153 -9.21 1.98 5.33
N ARG A 154 -9.35 1.88 4.00
CA ARG A 154 -10.56 1.36 3.36
C ARG A 154 -10.75 -0.14 3.58
N PHE A 155 -9.68 -0.93 3.53
CA PHE A 155 -9.74 -2.36 3.83
C PHE A 155 -10.15 -2.60 5.29
N VAL A 156 -9.58 -1.84 6.23
CA VAL A 156 -9.94 -1.91 7.65
C VAL A 156 -11.38 -1.45 7.88
N ALA A 157 -11.80 -0.34 7.27
CA ALA A 157 -13.17 0.18 7.39
C ALA A 157 -14.25 -0.80 6.89
N ARG A 158 -13.91 -1.70 5.97
CA ARG A 158 -14.80 -2.78 5.49
C ARG A 158 -14.65 -4.09 6.26
N GLY A 159 -13.83 -4.12 7.31
CA GLY A 159 -13.54 -5.34 8.08
C GLY A 159 -12.82 -6.42 7.27
N MET A 160 -12.23 -6.06 6.13
CA MET A 160 -11.51 -7.00 5.26
C MET A 160 -10.12 -7.31 5.81
N ILE A 161 -9.55 -6.37 6.56
CA ILE A 161 -8.25 -6.51 7.20
C ILE A 161 -8.41 -6.05 8.65
N SER A 162 -7.86 -6.82 9.59
CA SER A 162 -7.87 -6.46 11.01
C SER A 162 -7.10 -5.16 11.26
N ASP A 163 -7.67 -4.28 12.09
CA ASP A 163 -6.99 -3.10 12.63
C ASP A 163 -5.83 -3.47 13.56
N ALA A 164 -5.85 -4.69 14.10
CA ALA A 164 -4.69 -5.34 14.71
C ALA A 164 -3.71 -5.79 13.61
N MET A 165 -3.03 -4.80 13.00
CA MET A 165 -2.11 -4.87 11.85
C MET A 165 -1.06 -6.00 11.88
N LEU A 166 -0.87 -6.61 13.04
CA LEU A 166 0.10 -7.66 13.32
C LEU A 166 -0.53 -9.08 13.26
N SER A 167 -1.85 -9.23 13.17
CA SER A 167 -2.50 -10.54 13.27
C SER A 167 -2.90 -11.17 11.94
N HIS A 168 -2.37 -10.69 10.82
CA HIS A 168 -2.88 -11.06 9.50
C HIS A 168 -2.45 -12.47 9.05
N PRO A 169 -3.37 -13.24 8.44
CA PRO A 169 -3.02 -14.43 7.69
C PRO A 169 -2.00 -14.10 6.60
N TRP A 170 -1.18 -15.09 6.24
CA TRP A 170 -0.13 -14.94 5.24
C TRP A 170 -0.64 -14.37 3.90
N SER A 171 -1.80 -14.83 3.43
CA SER A 171 -2.44 -14.35 2.19
C SER A 171 -2.74 -12.85 2.22
N HIS A 172 -3.11 -12.30 3.38
CA HIS A 172 -3.37 -10.88 3.54
C HIS A 172 -2.05 -10.10 3.49
N CYS A 173 -0.99 -10.58 4.14
CA CYS A 173 0.32 -9.92 4.01
C CYS A 173 0.82 -9.91 2.56
N GLU A 174 0.67 -11.00 1.81
CA GLU A 174 1.02 -11.01 0.39
C GLU A 174 0.15 -10.05 -0.44
N LEU A 175 -1.17 -10.00 -0.18
CA LEU A 175 -2.07 -9.02 -0.80
C LEU A 175 -1.52 -7.60 -0.62
N LEU A 176 -1.08 -7.25 0.60
CA LEU A 176 -0.51 -5.94 0.90
C LEU A 176 0.76 -5.64 0.11
N HIS A 177 1.68 -6.61 0.00
CA HIS A 177 2.89 -6.45 -0.81
C HIS A 177 2.58 -6.30 -2.31
N ARG A 178 1.59 -7.04 -2.82
CA ARG A 178 1.13 -6.91 -4.21
C ARG A 178 0.50 -5.55 -4.48
N LEU A 179 -0.39 -5.10 -3.61
CA LEU A 179 -0.98 -3.75 -3.66
C LEU A 179 0.11 -2.68 -3.69
N PHE A 180 1.07 -2.76 -2.77
CA PHE A 180 2.14 -1.80 -2.69
C PHE A 180 3.06 -1.82 -3.92
N THR A 181 3.25 -2.99 -4.52
CA THR A 181 3.98 -3.13 -5.79
C THR A 181 3.25 -2.40 -6.92
N VAL A 182 1.93 -2.56 -7.05
CA VAL A 182 1.13 -1.82 -8.04
C VAL A 182 1.22 -0.30 -7.83
N MET A 183 1.16 0.16 -6.56
CA MET A 183 1.34 1.58 -6.23
C MET A 183 2.70 2.11 -6.65
N THR A 184 3.75 1.36 -6.35
CA THR A 184 5.13 1.73 -6.69
C THR A 184 5.30 1.94 -8.19
N LEU A 185 4.78 1.01 -9.00
CA LEU A 185 4.89 1.08 -10.45
C LEU A 185 3.99 2.17 -11.04
N THR A 186 2.81 2.39 -10.47
CA THR A 186 1.93 3.49 -10.86
C THR A 186 2.59 4.85 -10.64
N GLU A 187 3.23 5.05 -9.48
CA GLU A 187 3.95 6.30 -9.20
C GLU A 187 5.18 6.47 -10.08
N HIS A 188 5.84 5.38 -10.45
CA HIS A 188 6.91 5.42 -11.43
C HIS A 188 6.39 5.92 -12.79
N ASP A 189 5.27 5.39 -13.26
CA ASP A 189 4.66 5.82 -14.52
C ASP A 189 4.20 7.28 -14.49
N ARG A 190 3.65 7.77 -13.37
CA ARG A 190 3.23 9.18 -13.18
C ARG A 190 4.36 10.18 -13.36
N LYS A 191 5.60 9.76 -13.13
CA LYS A 191 6.79 10.61 -13.26
C LYS A 191 7.40 10.57 -14.65
N LEU A 192 6.95 9.66 -15.51
CA LEU A 192 7.40 9.64 -16.91
C LEU A 192 6.81 10.86 -17.64
N PRO A 193 7.57 11.50 -18.55
CA PRO A 193 7.05 12.60 -19.34
C PRO A 193 5.87 12.12 -20.17
N THR A 194 4.69 12.69 -19.96
CA THR A 194 3.53 12.46 -20.82
C THR A 194 3.83 13.08 -22.19
N PRO A 195 3.82 12.31 -23.30
CA PRO A 195 3.95 12.90 -24.62
C PRO A 195 2.80 13.88 -24.86
N LYS A 196 3.10 15.05 -25.45
CA LYS A 196 2.14 16.14 -25.65
C LYS A 196 0.89 15.75 -26.45
N ASP A 197 0.97 14.66 -27.20
CA ASP A 197 -0.05 14.21 -28.15
C ASP A 197 -0.80 12.94 -27.69
N VAL A 198 -0.62 12.50 -26.44
CA VAL A 198 -1.33 11.33 -25.90
C VAL A 198 -2.46 11.78 -24.97
N PRO A 199 -3.73 11.50 -25.31
CA PRO A 199 -4.83 11.79 -24.42
C PRO A 199 -4.77 10.82 -23.24
N ALA A 200 -4.72 11.38 -22.02
CA ALA A 200 -4.72 10.68 -20.74
C ALA A 200 -3.45 9.85 -20.43
N PHE A 201 -3.20 9.74 -19.13
CA PHE A 201 -2.13 8.98 -18.50
C PHE A 201 -2.10 7.52 -19.01
N THR A 202 -0.95 7.06 -19.53
CA THR A 202 -0.74 5.68 -19.98
C THR A 202 0.10 4.91 -18.98
N PHE A 203 -0.31 3.67 -18.69
CA PHE A 203 0.44 2.77 -17.83
C PHE A 203 1.48 1.98 -18.64
N SER A 204 2.66 1.78 -18.05
CA SER A 204 3.70 0.94 -18.63
C SER A 204 3.32 -0.55 -18.57
N GLY A 205 3.93 -1.36 -19.44
CA GLY A 205 3.74 -2.81 -19.43
C GLY A 205 3.93 -3.45 -18.04
N PRO A 206 4.98 -3.12 -17.28
CA PRO A 206 5.16 -3.60 -15.91
C PRO A 206 4.00 -3.25 -14.98
N THR A 207 3.46 -2.02 -15.03
CA THR A 207 2.32 -1.63 -14.18
C THR A 207 1.06 -2.40 -14.53
N LEU A 208 0.76 -2.54 -15.83
CA LEU A 208 -0.35 -3.36 -16.32
C LEU A 208 -0.23 -4.82 -15.85
N ASN A 209 0.97 -5.40 -15.95
CA ASN A 209 1.25 -6.76 -15.53
C ASN A 209 1.14 -6.94 -14.02
N SER A 210 1.57 -5.95 -13.23
CA SER A 210 1.48 -5.99 -11.78
C SER A 210 0.03 -5.91 -11.32
N TYR A 211 -0.77 -5.08 -11.97
CA TYR A 211 -2.21 -5.02 -11.73
C TYR A 211 -2.91 -6.35 -12.05
N ARG A 212 -2.60 -6.98 -13.20
CA ARG A 212 -3.08 -8.34 -13.51
C ARG A 212 -2.66 -9.36 -12.47
N ALA A 213 -1.41 -9.31 -12.04
CA ALA A 213 -0.86 -10.22 -11.03
C ALA A 213 -1.58 -10.06 -9.68
N LEU A 214 -1.92 -8.84 -9.29
CA LEU A 214 -2.76 -8.56 -8.11
C LEU A 214 -4.16 -9.15 -8.30
N ARG A 215 -4.77 -8.96 -9.47
CA ARG A 215 -6.12 -9.45 -9.77
C ARG A 215 -6.22 -10.97 -9.68
N TRP A 216 -5.32 -11.68 -10.35
CA TRP A 216 -5.27 -13.13 -10.31
C TRP A 216 -5.02 -13.65 -8.90
N PHE A 217 -4.12 -13.02 -8.14
CA PHE A 217 -3.90 -13.40 -6.74
C PHE A 217 -5.17 -13.25 -5.89
N ILE A 218 -5.89 -12.12 -6.03
CA ILE A 218 -7.14 -11.90 -5.29
C ILE A 218 -8.20 -12.95 -5.66
N GLU A 219 -8.33 -13.27 -6.95
CA GLU A 219 -9.27 -14.28 -7.46
C GLU A 219 -8.91 -15.71 -7.01
N ASP A 220 -7.62 -16.03 -6.94
CA ASP A 220 -7.12 -17.37 -6.58
C ASP A 220 -7.19 -17.62 -5.06
N GLU A 221 -6.87 -16.62 -4.24
CA GLU A 221 -6.65 -16.79 -2.79
C GLU A 221 -7.84 -16.40 -1.91
N PHE A 222 -8.77 -15.60 -2.41
CA PHE A 222 -9.86 -15.05 -1.59
C PHE A 222 -11.24 -15.40 -2.12
N GLU A 223 -12.21 -15.48 -1.21
CA GLU A 223 -13.61 -15.71 -1.59
C GLU A 223 -14.14 -14.59 -2.48
N LYS A 224 -15.11 -14.93 -3.34
CA LYS A 224 -15.69 -13.99 -4.32
C LYS A 224 -16.19 -12.68 -3.70
N ALA A 225 -16.77 -12.74 -2.51
CA ALA A 225 -17.28 -11.55 -1.81
C ALA A 225 -16.15 -10.62 -1.33
N PHE A 226 -15.02 -11.20 -0.90
CA PHE A 226 -13.81 -10.44 -0.57
C PHE A 226 -13.20 -9.85 -1.85
N ALA A 227 -13.04 -10.67 -2.89
CA ALA A 227 -12.46 -10.25 -4.16
C ALA A 227 -13.18 -9.06 -4.78
N ALA A 228 -14.52 -9.10 -4.82
CA ALA A 228 -15.34 -8.00 -5.34
C ALA A 228 -15.10 -6.68 -4.58
N GLN A 229 -15.05 -6.73 -3.24
CA GLN A 229 -14.79 -5.54 -2.42
C GLN A 229 -13.34 -5.05 -2.57
N ALA A 230 -12.38 -5.96 -2.71
CA ALA A 230 -10.97 -5.62 -2.90
C ALA A 230 -10.80 -4.87 -4.23
N PHE A 231 -11.43 -5.34 -5.31
CA PHE A 231 -11.41 -4.67 -6.61
C PHE A 231 -12.03 -3.29 -6.55
N GLU A 232 -13.19 -3.13 -5.90
CA GLU A 232 -13.81 -1.81 -5.73
C GLU A 232 -12.88 -0.82 -5.01
N ILE A 233 -12.18 -1.25 -3.95
CA ILE A 233 -11.22 -0.41 -3.23
C ILE A 233 -10.03 -0.04 -4.13
N VAL A 234 -9.48 -1.02 -4.84
CA VAL A 234 -8.31 -0.83 -5.72
C VAL A 234 -8.65 0.09 -6.88
N GLU A 235 -9.72 -0.19 -7.62
CA GLU A 235 -10.18 0.58 -8.77
C GLU A 235 -10.53 2.02 -8.40
N SER A 236 -11.18 2.23 -7.25
CA SER A 236 -11.50 3.58 -6.77
C SER A 236 -10.29 4.36 -6.26
N HIS A 237 -9.16 3.71 -5.99
CA HIS A 237 -7.92 4.38 -5.57
C HIS A 237 -7.07 4.79 -6.76
N PHE A 238 -6.91 3.90 -7.73
CA PHE A 238 -6.11 4.16 -8.91
C PHE A 238 -7.00 4.70 -10.03
N TYR A 239 -7.20 6.02 -10.04
CA TYR A 239 -7.87 6.72 -11.14
C TYR A 239 -7.29 6.28 -12.50
N GLY A 240 -8.16 5.75 -13.37
CA GLY A 240 -7.78 5.22 -14.68
C GLY A 240 -7.74 3.69 -14.79
N LEU A 241 -7.81 2.93 -13.67
CA LEU A 241 -7.89 1.46 -13.75
C LEU A 241 -9.16 0.97 -14.45
N ASN A 242 -10.27 1.70 -14.37
CA ASN A 242 -11.49 1.35 -15.11
C ASN A 242 -11.30 1.43 -16.64
N ALA A 243 -10.36 2.25 -17.12
CA ALA A 243 -9.94 2.24 -18.53
C ALA A 243 -9.04 1.04 -18.82
N LEU A 244 -8.28 0.60 -17.81
CA LEU A 244 -7.36 -0.51 -17.85
C LEU A 244 -8.11 -1.84 -18.00
N ASP A 245 -9.21 -2.05 -17.28
CA ASP A 245 -10.12 -3.20 -17.47
C ASP A 245 -10.67 -3.27 -18.92
N LYS A 246 -10.97 -2.11 -19.53
CA LYS A 246 -11.35 -2.05 -20.96
C LYS A 246 -10.19 -2.40 -21.90
N VAL A 247 -8.95 -2.04 -21.55
CA VAL A 247 -7.73 -2.42 -22.30
C VAL A 247 -7.46 -3.92 -22.15
N LEU A 248 -7.61 -4.47 -20.94
CA LEU A 248 -7.46 -5.89 -20.65
C LEU A 248 -8.48 -6.75 -21.41
N ALA A 249 -9.74 -6.33 -21.43
CA ALA A 249 -10.79 -6.99 -22.19
C ALA A 249 -10.50 -6.99 -23.69
N LYS A 250 -10.00 -5.88 -24.26
CA LYS A 250 -9.61 -5.80 -25.67
C LYS A 250 -8.40 -6.68 -26.02
N GLN A 251 -7.37 -6.73 -25.17
CA GLN A 251 -6.18 -7.55 -25.43
C GLN A 251 -6.49 -9.05 -25.38
N SER A 252 -7.41 -9.47 -24.52
CA SER A 252 -7.85 -10.87 -24.44
C SER A 252 -8.61 -11.32 -25.69
N GLN A 253 -9.31 -10.40 -26.38
CA GLN A 253 -9.98 -10.67 -27.65
C GLN A 253 -9.01 -10.80 -28.82
N VAL A 254 -7.86 -10.10 -28.78
CA VAL A 254 -6.85 -10.13 -29.85
C VAL A 254 -5.98 -11.40 -29.79
N GLN A 255 -5.84 -12.03 -28.62
CA GLN A 255 -5.08 -13.29 -28.48
C GLN A 255 -5.89 -14.56 -28.84
N GLN A 256 -7.17 -14.42 -29.18
CA GLN A 256 -8.06 -15.52 -29.58
C GLN A 256 -8.31 -15.59 -31.10
N VAL A 257 -7.63 -14.76 -31.89
CA VAL A 257 -7.67 -14.72 -33.37
C VAL A 257 -6.31 -15.12 -33.91
#